data_AF-G8R4X4-F1
#
_entry.id   AF-G8R4X4-F1
#
_cell.length_a   1.000
_cell.length_b   1.000
_cell.length_c   1.000
_cell.angle_alpha   90.00
_cell.angle_beta   90.00
_cell.angle_gamma   90.00
#
_symmetry.space_group_name_H-M   'P 1'
#
loop_
_entity.id
_entity.type
_entity.pdbx_description
1 polymer ?
#
loop_
_entity_poly.entity_id
_entity_poly.type
_entity_poly.pdbx_seq_one_letter_code
_entity_poly.pdbx_strand_id
1 'polypeptide(L)'
;MTHVTSKLFISLLWTCLISVSAFAQSEGKVVQLKPINATGEVISVFEGADNIVLLKVTKADTAKANFEINEIEILCSFQFGTKPTNGDPKLPGVKAGDKIRMELTGDRVGNQWNYRVFRYWEIKENSSSPKGEKPQK
;
A
#
# COMPACT_ATOMS: atom_id res chain seq x y z
N MET A 1 -21.37 71.98 -40.54
CA MET A 1 -21.76 70.75 -41.26
C MET A 1 -20.49 69.98 -41.60
N THR A 2 -20.07 69.03 -40.75
CA THR A 2 -19.29 67.80 -41.06
C THR A 2 -18.95 67.06 -39.76
N HIS A 3 -19.15 65.73 -39.79
CA HIS A 3 -18.79 64.68 -38.82
C HIS A 3 -17.32 64.79 -38.33
N VAL A 4 -16.87 64.21 -37.20
CA VAL A 4 -16.62 62.76 -37.02
C VAL A 4 -16.51 62.38 -35.53
N THR A 5 -17.40 61.45 -35.21
CA THR A 5 -17.47 60.40 -34.18
C THR A 5 -16.18 59.87 -33.52
N SER A 6 -16.31 59.66 -32.21
CA SER A 6 -16.04 58.40 -31.48
C SER A 6 -14.67 57.73 -31.67
N LYS A 7 -13.72 58.11 -30.82
CA LYS A 7 -12.61 57.24 -30.41
C LYS A 7 -12.40 57.43 -28.92
N LEU A 8 -11.99 56.37 -28.23
CA LEU A 8 -11.73 56.26 -26.79
C LEU A 8 -12.88 55.75 -25.91
N PHE A 9 -13.63 54.75 -26.40
CA PHE A 9 -14.38 53.81 -25.54
C PHE A 9 -13.80 52.38 -25.57
N ILE A 10 -12.57 52.23 -26.04
CA ILE A 10 -11.88 50.92 -26.19
C ILE A 10 -10.62 50.95 -25.32
N SER A 11 -10.80 50.94 -24.00
CA SER A 11 -9.67 50.82 -23.07
C SER A 11 -10.00 50.05 -21.80
N LEU A 12 -11.27 49.68 -21.54
CA LEU A 12 -11.69 49.12 -20.25
C LEU A 12 -12.17 47.66 -20.32
N LEU A 13 -11.89 46.96 -21.42
CA LEU A 13 -12.32 45.57 -21.64
C LEU A 13 -11.14 44.57 -21.65
N TRP A 14 -9.93 45.00 -21.33
CA TRP A 14 -8.71 44.19 -21.48
C TRP A 14 -8.08 43.70 -20.18
N THR A 15 -8.65 44.00 -19.02
CA THR A 15 -8.05 43.72 -17.70
C THR A 15 -8.67 42.55 -16.93
N CYS A 16 -9.70 41.87 -17.44
CA CYS A 16 -10.32 40.73 -16.73
C CYS A 16 -9.77 39.35 -17.11
N LEU A 17 -8.68 39.25 -17.88
CA LEU A 17 -8.10 37.97 -18.31
C LEU A 17 -6.94 37.46 -17.43
N ILE A 18 -6.60 38.17 -16.35
CA ILE A 18 -5.43 37.81 -15.54
C ILE A 18 -5.87 37.02 -14.30
N SER A 19 -5.50 35.74 -14.34
CA SER A 19 -5.27 34.87 -13.19
C SER A 19 -6.49 34.20 -12.58
N VAL A 20 -7.20 33.42 -13.39
CA VAL A 20 -7.61 32.09 -12.92
C VAL A 20 -6.30 31.32 -12.71
N SER A 21 -5.73 31.42 -11.51
CA SER A 21 -4.61 30.58 -11.09
C SER A 21 -5.12 29.15 -11.18
N ALA A 22 -4.82 28.50 -12.30
CA ALA A 22 -5.03 27.09 -12.48
C ALA A 22 -4.34 26.41 -11.29
N PHE A 23 -5.15 25.92 -10.35
CA PHE A 23 -4.77 24.78 -9.55
C PHE A 23 -4.63 23.63 -10.55
N ALA A 24 -3.49 23.61 -11.26
CA ALA A 24 -2.98 22.42 -11.89
C ALA A 24 -2.63 21.51 -10.72
N GLN A 25 -3.63 20.74 -10.24
CA GLN A 25 -3.36 19.54 -9.48
C GLN A 25 -2.49 18.70 -10.40
N SER A 26 -1.17 18.70 -10.15
CA SER A 26 -0.30 17.70 -10.72
C SER A 26 -0.86 16.38 -10.23
N GLU A 27 -1.54 15.65 -11.11
CA GLU A 27 -1.90 14.26 -10.84
C GLU A 27 -0.60 13.54 -10.53
N GLY A 28 -0.35 13.32 -9.24
CA GLY A 28 0.89 12.71 -8.77
C GLY A 28 1.01 11.36 -9.47
N LYS A 29 2.13 11.15 -10.17
CA LYS A 29 2.41 9.89 -10.86
C LYS A 29 2.23 8.74 -9.87
N VAL A 30 1.17 7.94 -10.05
CA VAL A 30 0.93 6.77 -9.21
C VAL A 30 2.03 5.76 -9.50
N VAL A 31 2.85 5.46 -8.49
CA VAL A 31 3.87 4.41 -8.60
C VAL A 31 3.27 3.14 -8.03
N GLN A 32 3.24 2.07 -8.83
CA GLN A 32 2.72 0.77 -8.39
C GLN A 32 3.85 -0.21 -8.12
N LEU A 33 3.75 -0.87 -6.97
CA LEU A 33 4.52 -2.04 -6.62
C LEU A 33 3.85 -3.28 -7.20
N LYS A 34 4.54 -3.93 -8.14
CA LYS A 34 4.15 -5.27 -8.60
C LYS A 34 4.12 -6.24 -7.41
N PRO A 35 3.23 -7.24 -7.42
CA PRO A 35 3.22 -8.26 -6.38
C PRO A 35 4.59 -8.90 -6.17
N ILE A 36 5.07 -8.86 -4.93
CA ILE A 36 6.31 -9.50 -4.48
C ILE A 36 6.03 -10.51 -3.38
N ASN A 37 6.89 -11.53 -3.29
CA ASN A 37 6.88 -12.42 -2.14
C ASN A 37 7.62 -11.77 -0.98
N ALA A 38 7.03 -11.81 0.21
CA ALA A 38 7.64 -11.33 1.42
C ALA A 38 7.34 -12.27 2.60
N THR A 39 8.13 -12.14 3.65
CA THR A 39 7.95 -12.75 4.96
C THR A 39 7.96 -11.64 6.00
N GLY A 40 7.14 -11.78 7.03
CA GLY A 40 7.05 -10.78 8.07
C GLY A 40 6.38 -11.30 9.33
N GLU A 41 6.36 -10.43 10.33
CA GLU A 41 5.73 -10.63 11.61
C GLU A 41 4.60 -9.62 11.78
N VAL A 42 3.43 -10.09 12.16
CA VAL A 42 2.29 -9.23 12.50
C VAL A 42 2.54 -8.62 13.87
N ILE A 43 2.86 -7.33 13.91
CA ILE A 43 3.15 -6.63 15.17
C ILE A 43 1.85 -6.32 15.90
N SER A 44 0.85 -5.81 15.18
CA SER A 44 -0.47 -5.54 15.75
C SER A 44 -1.57 -5.61 14.70
N VAL A 45 -2.78 -5.95 15.15
CA VAL A 45 -4.02 -5.82 14.39
C VAL A 45 -4.79 -4.64 14.97
N PHE A 46 -5.24 -3.70 14.13
CA PHE A 46 -5.88 -2.48 14.63
C PHE A 46 -7.31 -2.75 15.09
N GLU A 47 -7.63 -2.40 16.34
CA GLU A 47 -9.00 -2.48 16.84
C GLU A 47 -9.91 -1.51 16.08
N GLY A 48 -11.07 -2.01 15.64
CA GLY A 48 -12.02 -1.24 14.83
C GLY A 48 -11.73 -1.23 13.32
N ALA A 49 -10.59 -1.75 12.88
CA ALA A 49 -10.27 -1.95 11.46
C ALA A 49 -10.05 -3.45 11.16
N ASP A 50 -11.00 -4.05 10.46
CA ASP A 50 -11.03 -5.50 10.19
C ASP A 50 -9.98 -5.97 9.17
N ASN A 51 -9.24 -5.05 8.58
CA ASN A 51 -8.28 -5.32 7.53
C ASN A 51 -6.93 -4.61 7.71
N ILE A 52 -6.71 -3.83 8.76
CA ILE A 52 -5.46 -3.06 8.93
C ILE A 52 -4.56 -3.72 9.98
N VAL A 53 -3.28 -3.87 9.63
CA VAL A 53 -2.24 -4.39 10.53
C VAL A 53 -0.98 -3.53 10.48
N LEU A 54 -0.26 -3.48 11.60
CA LEU A 54 1.16 -3.13 11.62
C LEU A 54 1.97 -4.40 11.39
N LEU A 55 2.80 -4.37 10.35
CA LEU A 55 3.54 -5.53 9.88
C LEU A 55 5.02 -5.19 9.79
N LYS A 56 5.87 -6.01 10.41
CA LYS A 56 7.31 -5.93 10.22
C LYS A 56 7.71 -6.87 9.10
N VAL A 57 8.13 -6.32 7.96
CA VAL A 57 8.65 -7.12 6.85
C VAL A 57 10.07 -7.54 7.20
N THR A 58 10.31 -8.84 7.36
CA THR A 58 11.64 -9.37 7.69
C THR A 58 12.45 -9.68 6.44
N LYS A 59 11.77 -10.11 5.37
CA LYS A 59 12.42 -10.43 4.09
C LYS A 59 11.46 -10.21 2.93
N ALA A 60 11.94 -9.65 1.84
CA ALA A 60 11.20 -9.45 0.61
C ALA A 60 12.06 -9.83 -0.60
N ASP A 61 11.40 -10.38 -1.62
CA ASP A 61 12.00 -10.60 -2.94
C ASP A 61 12.07 -9.25 -3.69
N THR A 62 13.16 -8.52 -3.47
CA THR A 62 13.40 -7.22 -4.10
C THR A 62 13.91 -7.32 -5.54
N ALA A 63 14.17 -8.52 -6.08
CA ALA A 63 14.62 -8.68 -7.46
C ALA A 63 13.61 -8.12 -8.48
N LYS A 64 12.33 -8.01 -8.08
CA LYS A 64 11.22 -7.48 -8.89
C LYS A 64 10.86 -6.03 -8.53
N ALA A 65 11.62 -5.39 -7.64
CA ALA A 65 11.23 -4.19 -6.93
C ALA A 65 12.42 -3.23 -6.72
N ASN A 66 12.36 -2.03 -7.30
CA ASN A 66 13.39 -0.99 -7.15
C ASN A 66 13.23 -0.17 -5.84
N PHE A 67 13.04 -0.83 -4.69
CA PHE A 67 12.97 -0.16 -3.39
C PHE A 67 13.31 -1.10 -2.24
N GLU A 68 13.78 -0.53 -1.14
CA GLU A 68 14.15 -1.24 0.08
C GLU A 68 12.92 -1.42 0.98
N ILE A 69 12.54 -2.67 1.24
CA ILE A 69 11.42 -3.05 2.12
C ILE A 69 11.80 -4.19 3.07
N ASN A 70 13.10 -4.51 3.14
CA ASN A 70 13.60 -5.47 4.11
C ASN A 70 13.76 -4.77 5.46
N GLU A 71 13.35 -5.45 6.53
CA GLU A 71 13.52 -5.03 7.93
C GLU A 71 12.79 -3.71 8.29
N ILE A 72 11.68 -3.41 7.61
CA ILE A 72 10.87 -2.21 7.89
C ILE A 72 9.50 -2.56 8.48
N GLU A 73 8.97 -1.64 9.27
CA GLU A 73 7.58 -1.67 9.74
C GLU A 73 6.70 -0.88 8.77
N ILE A 74 5.61 -1.50 8.34
CA ILE A 74 4.64 -0.91 7.42
C ILE A 74 3.23 -1.04 7.97
N LEU A 75 2.43 0.01 7.73
CA LEU A 75 0.99 -0.07 7.85
C LEU A 75 0.44 -0.73 6.58
N CYS A 76 -0.27 -1.84 6.73
CA CYS A 76 -0.70 -2.65 5.60
C CYS A 76 -2.18 -3.02 5.72
N SER A 77 -2.86 -3.05 4.57
CA SER A 77 -4.23 -3.54 4.44
C SER A 77 -4.28 -4.98 3.93
N PHE A 78 -5.14 -5.82 4.49
CA PHE A 78 -5.40 -7.17 4.04
C PHE A 78 -6.60 -7.17 3.11
N GLN A 79 -6.43 -7.61 1.86
CA GLN A 79 -7.50 -7.61 0.85
C GLN A 79 -8.76 -8.38 1.32
N PHE A 80 -8.57 -9.43 2.12
CA PHE A 80 -9.63 -10.32 2.60
C PHE A 80 -9.89 -10.20 4.11
N GLY A 81 -9.33 -9.16 4.75
CA GLY A 81 -9.41 -8.96 6.19
C GLY A 81 -8.41 -9.80 6.99
N THR A 82 -8.39 -9.55 8.31
CA THR A 82 -7.51 -10.22 9.28
C THR A 82 -8.15 -11.44 9.93
N LYS A 83 -9.42 -11.72 9.62
CA LYS A 83 -10.18 -12.86 10.16
C LYS A 83 -10.09 -14.08 9.23
N PRO A 84 -10.28 -15.29 9.76
CA PRO A 84 -10.33 -16.50 8.94
C PRO A 84 -11.46 -16.42 7.90
N THR A 85 -11.18 -16.88 6.69
CA THR A 85 -12.22 -17.04 5.67
C THR A 85 -12.70 -18.49 5.62
N ASN A 86 -14.02 -18.72 5.61
CA ASN A 86 -14.58 -20.08 5.57
C ASN A 86 -14.33 -20.81 4.23
N GLY A 87 -13.96 -20.07 3.17
CA GLY A 87 -13.81 -20.59 1.81
C GLY A 87 -12.37 -20.80 1.34
N ASP A 88 -11.36 -20.27 2.03
CA ASP A 88 -9.96 -20.41 1.64
C ASP A 88 -9.07 -20.77 2.85
N PRO A 89 -8.58 -22.02 2.96
CA PRO A 89 -7.68 -22.43 4.03
C PRO A 89 -6.33 -21.70 4.00
N LYS A 90 -6.01 -21.00 2.91
CA LYS A 90 -4.82 -20.13 2.81
C LYS A 90 -5.03 -18.78 3.49
N LEU A 91 -6.22 -18.46 3.99
CA LEU A 91 -6.47 -17.21 4.72
C LEU A 91 -6.92 -17.53 6.16
N PRO A 92 -6.01 -18.06 7.01
CA PRO A 92 -6.35 -18.57 8.35
C PRO A 92 -6.72 -17.47 9.37
N GLY A 93 -6.72 -16.20 8.98
CA GLY A 93 -6.71 -15.06 9.89
C GLY A 93 -5.29 -14.79 10.42
N VAL A 94 -5.10 -13.62 11.02
CA VAL A 94 -3.84 -13.22 11.65
C VAL A 94 -4.08 -12.59 13.01
N LYS A 95 -3.13 -12.78 13.92
CA LYS A 95 -3.05 -12.11 15.23
C LYS A 95 -1.64 -11.56 15.44
N ALA A 96 -1.50 -10.69 16.43
CA ALA A 96 -0.18 -10.19 16.84
C ALA A 96 0.76 -11.36 17.22
N GLY A 97 2.00 -11.29 16.76
CA GLY A 97 3.05 -12.30 16.90
C GLY A 97 3.07 -13.36 15.79
N ASP A 98 2.08 -13.40 14.89
CA ASP A 98 2.10 -14.38 13.81
C ASP A 98 3.22 -14.08 12.81
N LYS A 99 3.98 -15.12 12.48
CA LYS A 99 4.93 -15.09 11.36
C LYS A 99 4.22 -15.53 10.11
N ILE A 100 4.23 -14.71 9.07
CA ILE A 100 3.53 -14.98 7.83
C ILE A 100 4.46 -14.89 6.63
N ARG A 101 4.25 -15.78 5.67
CA ARG A 101 4.66 -15.57 4.28
C ARG A 101 3.51 -14.86 3.58
N MET A 102 3.79 -13.91 2.71
CA MET A 102 2.77 -13.09 2.07
C MET A 102 3.14 -12.70 0.64
N GLU A 103 2.11 -12.40 -0.14
CA GLU A 103 2.24 -11.68 -1.38
C GLU A 103 1.81 -10.22 -1.13
N LEU A 104 2.78 -9.32 -1.27
CA LEU A 104 2.65 -7.90 -0.97
C LEU A 104 2.60 -7.10 -2.26
N THR A 105 1.68 -6.15 -2.33
CA THR A 105 1.62 -5.11 -3.37
C THR A 105 1.48 -3.75 -2.70
N GLY A 106 1.51 -2.69 -3.49
CA GLY A 106 1.25 -1.36 -3.00
C GLY A 106 1.20 -0.33 -4.11
N ASP A 107 0.63 0.81 -3.78
CA ASP A 107 0.60 1.98 -4.63
C ASP A 107 1.10 3.18 -3.84
N ARG A 108 1.72 4.12 -4.53
CA ARG A 108 2.20 5.36 -3.94
C ARG A 108 1.41 6.52 -4.51
N VAL A 109 0.78 7.28 -3.62
CA VAL A 109 0.13 8.55 -3.93
C VAL A 109 0.94 9.65 -3.24
N GLY A 110 1.62 10.49 -4.03
CA GLY A 110 2.57 11.48 -3.51
C GLY A 110 3.75 10.80 -2.79
N ASN A 111 3.88 11.02 -1.48
CA ASN A 111 4.95 10.44 -0.66
C ASN A 111 4.51 9.28 0.23
N GLN A 112 3.24 8.88 0.16
CA GLN A 112 2.69 7.84 1.00
C GLN A 112 2.53 6.54 0.23
N TRP A 113 3.05 5.45 0.79
CA TRP A 113 2.79 4.10 0.31
C TRP A 113 1.55 3.52 0.96
N ASN A 114 0.68 2.94 0.14
CA ASN A 114 -0.45 2.14 0.57
C ASN A 114 -0.10 0.67 0.29
N TYR A 115 0.27 -0.06 1.34
CA TYR A 115 0.61 -1.47 1.20
C TYR A 115 -0.63 -2.36 1.32
N ARG A 116 -0.64 -3.44 0.54
CA ARG A 116 -1.69 -4.43 0.57
C ARG A 116 -1.15 -5.86 0.53
N VAL A 117 -1.58 -6.68 1.47
CA VAL A 117 -1.42 -8.14 1.44
C VAL A 117 -2.66 -8.73 0.80
N PHE A 118 -2.47 -9.49 -0.27
CA PHE A 118 -3.60 -10.13 -0.96
C PHE A 118 -3.60 -11.66 -0.79
N ARG A 119 -2.45 -12.26 -0.45
CA ARG A 119 -2.36 -13.66 -0.02
C ARG A 119 -1.34 -13.80 1.09
N TYR A 120 -1.59 -14.70 2.03
CA TYR A 120 -0.66 -14.99 3.10
C TYR A 120 -0.74 -16.45 3.52
N TRP A 121 0.23 -16.91 4.31
CA TRP A 121 0.29 -18.23 4.91
C TRP A 121 0.98 -18.10 6.26
N GLU A 122 0.43 -18.70 7.31
CA GLU A 122 1.09 -18.78 8.60
C GLU A 122 2.32 -19.70 8.50
N ILE A 123 3.46 -19.21 8.99
CA ILE A 123 4.68 -19.99 9.10
C ILE A 123 4.66 -20.65 10.47
N LYS A 124 4.23 -21.91 10.51
CA LYS A 124 4.38 -22.73 11.70
C LYS A 124 5.85 -23.05 11.87
N GLU A 125 6.50 -22.49 12.89
CA GLU A 125 7.76 -23.05 13.36
C GLU A 125 7.46 -24.47 13.80
N ASN A 126 7.98 -25.47 13.06
CA ASN A 126 7.95 -26.83 13.55
C ASN A 126 8.69 -26.84 14.89
N SER A 127 7.92 -26.88 15.98
CA SER A 127 8.40 -27.26 17.29
C SER A 127 9.17 -28.57 17.11
N SER A 128 10.50 -28.47 17.19
CA SER A 128 11.37 -29.62 17.37
C SER A 128 10.92 -30.30 18.65
N SER A 129 10.13 -31.36 18.52
CA SER A 129 9.86 -32.26 19.63
C SER A 129 11.19 -32.88 20.08
N PRO A 130 11.51 -32.93 21.38
CA PRO A 130 12.62 -33.75 21.85
C PRO A 130 12.12 -35.21 21.98
N LYS A 131 12.69 -36.11 21.18
CA LYS A 131 12.75 -37.59 21.37
C LYS A 131 13.40 -38.16 20.10
N GLY A 132 14.61 -38.71 20.11
CA GLY A 132 14.99 -39.86 20.92
C GLY A 132 14.38 -41.12 20.30
N GLU A 133 15.20 -41.89 19.56
CA GLU A 133 15.01 -43.29 19.10
C GLU A 133 13.88 -43.58 18.08
N LYS A 134 14.00 -44.41 17.03
CA LYS A 134 15.02 -45.32 16.46
C LYS A 134 14.71 -45.52 14.96
N PRO A 135 15.64 -46.03 14.12
CA PRO A 135 15.37 -46.25 12.70
C PRO A 135 14.37 -47.40 12.50
N GLN A 136 13.42 -47.22 11.59
CA GLN A 136 12.52 -48.31 11.18
C GLN A 136 13.28 -49.35 10.36
N LYS A 137 12.92 -50.60 10.64
CA LYS A 137 13.48 -51.85 10.13
C LYS A 137 12.88 -52.22 8.78
#